data_AF-A0AAW9YS84-F1
#
_entry.id   AF-A0AAW9YS84-F1
#
_cell.length_a   1.000
_cell.length_b   1.000
_cell.length_c   1.000
_cell.angle_alpha   90.00
_cell.angle_beta   90.00
_cell.angle_gamma   90.00
#
_symmetry.space_group_name_H-M   'P 1'
#
loop_
_entity.id
_entity.type
_entity.pdbx_description
1 polymer ?
#
loop_
_entity_poly.entity_id
_entity_poly.type
_entity_poly.pdbx_seq_one_letter_code
_entity_poly.pdbx_strand_id
1 'polypeptide(L)'
;MLNINAERLITETPNELERDFNKYKNILKKIYNSGIRNIPIYVFLTNMDKLPGFVEYFDPKSFDVTNNILGVTLPSSNVSEPLDWLDDQFNNIINNINEKVFSSIRKKNSNIDNNRAFYFVRYFSYLCEKLNSVLADAIYENNYTKSLYFRGVYFTAISTNKIHHFDKARSDVYF
;
A
#
# COMPACT_ATOMS: atom_id res chain seq x y z
N MET A 1 -2.16 13.75 1.48
CA MET A 1 -2.31 12.27 1.50
C MET A 1 -3.29 11.88 0.40
N LEU A 2 -2.92 10.93 -0.45
CA LEU A 2 -3.79 10.37 -1.50
C LEU A 2 -4.18 8.96 -1.07
N ASN A 3 -5.49 8.68 -1.00
CA ASN A 3 -6.00 7.36 -0.65
C ASN A 3 -6.48 6.66 -1.92
N ILE A 4 -5.96 5.48 -2.18
CA ILE A 4 -6.31 4.59 -3.29
C ILE A 4 -6.88 3.31 -2.69
N ASN A 5 -8.05 2.87 -3.13
CA ASN A 5 -8.63 1.62 -2.67
C ASN A 5 -8.02 0.45 -3.48
N ALA A 6 -7.39 -0.49 -2.79
CA ALA A 6 -6.70 -1.61 -3.42
C ALA A 6 -7.64 -2.56 -4.20
N GLU A 7 -8.83 -2.82 -3.67
CA GLU A 7 -9.86 -3.64 -4.34
C GLU A 7 -10.31 -2.99 -5.65
N ARG A 8 -10.57 -1.68 -5.63
CA ARG A 8 -10.98 -0.94 -6.84
C ARG A 8 -9.89 -0.97 -7.90
N LEU A 9 -8.64 -0.79 -7.48
CA LEU A 9 -7.49 -0.77 -8.38
C LEU A 9 -7.30 -2.08 -9.18
N ILE A 10 -7.76 -3.22 -8.64
CA ILE A 10 -7.67 -4.52 -9.30
C ILE A 10 -8.97 -4.99 -9.97
N THR A 11 -10.13 -4.47 -9.56
CA THR A 11 -11.44 -4.94 -10.04
C THR A 11 -12.10 -4.01 -11.05
N GLU A 12 -11.81 -2.71 -11.02
CA GLU A 12 -12.49 -1.73 -11.86
C GLU A 12 -11.99 -1.72 -13.30
N THR A 13 -12.85 -1.26 -14.19
CA THR A 13 -12.52 -1.11 -15.61
C THR A 13 -11.53 0.04 -15.82
N PRO A 14 -10.75 0.04 -16.93
CA PRO A 14 -9.83 1.13 -17.23
C PRO A 14 -10.48 2.52 -17.21
N ASN A 15 -11.73 2.64 -17.67
CA ASN A 15 -12.47 3.92 -17.71
C ASN A 15 -12.81 4.44 -16.31
N GLU A 16 -13.20 3.56 -15.39
CA GLU A 16 -13.51 3.93 -14.00
C GLU A 16 -12.25 4.33 -13.25
N LEU A 17 -11.15 3.60 -13.47
CA LEU A 17 -9.84 3.93 -12.93
C LEU A 17 -9.34 5.29 -13.46
N GLU A 18 -9.52 5.57 -14.75
CA GLU A 18 -9.14 6.86 -15.34
C GLU A 18 -9.91 8.02 -14.69
N ARG A 19 -11.20 7.83 -14.41
CA ARG A 19 -12.02 8.82 -13.71
C ARG A 19 -11.48 9.10 -12.31
N ASP A 20 -11.09 8.07 -11.58
CA ASP A 20 -10.46 8.20 -10.26
C ASP A 20 -9.09 8.88 -10.35
N PHE A 21 -8.27 8.56 -11.35
CA PHE A 21 -6.95 9.16 -11.53
C PHE A 21 -7.04 10.64 -11.88
N ASN A 22 -8.03 11.00 -12.71
CA ASN A 22 -8.34 12.39 -13.01
C ASN A 22 -8.71 13.19 -11.74
N LYS A 23 -9.33 12.56 -10.74
CA LYS A 23 -9.57 13.19 -9.44
C LYS A 23 -8.25 13.51 -8.73
N TYR A 24 -7.29 12.60 -8.69
CA TYR A 24 -5.98 12.85 -8.08
C TYR A 24 -5.21 13.94 -8.82
N LYS A 25 -5.15 13.87 -10.16
CA LYS A 25 -4.52 14.92 -11.00
C LYS A 25 -5.08 16.30 -10.71
N ASN A 26 -6.40 16.41 -10.60
CA ASN A 26 -7.07 17.67 -10.27
C ASN A 26 -6.72 18.19 -8.86
N ILE A 27 -6.63 17.30 -7.87
CA ILE A 27 -6.21 17.67 -6.50
C ILE A 27 -4.77 18.17 -6.50
N LEU A 28 -3.86 17.45 -7.16
CA LEU A 28 -2.45 17.83 -7.26
C LEU A 28 -2.26 19.17 -7.98
N LYS A 29 -3.01 19.39 -9.07
CA LYS A 29 -3.03 20.66 -9.80
C LYS A 29 -3.54 21.82 -8.94
N LYS A 30 -4.60 21.60 -8.14
CA LYS A 30 -5.10 22.63 -7.20
C LYS A 30 -4.06 23.01 -6.15
N ILE A 31 -3.35 22.03 -5.59
CA ILE A 31 -2.27 22.26 -4.63
C ILE A 31 -1.12 23.03 -5.27
N TYR A 32 -0.73 22.66 -6.49
CA TYR A 32 0.31 23.39 -7.22
C TYR A 32 -0.09 24.85 -7.48
N ASN A 33 -1.33 25.07 -7.92
CA ASN A 33 -1.87 26.40 -8.25
C ASN A 33 -2.07 27.29 -7.03
N SER A 34 -2.21 26.75 -5.82
CA SER A 34 -2.29 27.56 -4.59
C SER A 34 -0.94 28.19 -4.19
N GLY A 35 0.14 27.88 -4.90
CA GLY A 35 1.47 28.43 -4.66
C GLY A 35 2.25 27.68 -3.57
N ILE A 36 1.67 26.66 -2.95
CA ILE A 36 2.40 25.85 -1.97
C ILE A 36 3.40 24.95 -2.72
N ARG A 37 4.60 24.83 -2.16
CA ARG A 37 5.72 24.06 -2.70
C ARG A 37 6.20 23.07 -1.64
N ASN A 38 6.91 22.03 -2.07
CA ASN A 38 7.59 21.07 -1.19
C ASN A 38 6.65 20.32 -0.22
N ILE A 39 5.39 20.12 -0.61
CA ILE A 39 4.46 19.32 0.18
C ILE A 39 4.79 17.83 -0.01
N PRO A 40 4.99 17.07 1.08
CA PRO A 40 5.15 15.63 0.98
C PRO A 40 3.82 14.96 0.60
N ILE A 41 3.83 14.20 -0.49
CA ILE A 41 2.71 13.38 -0.93
C ILE A 41 2.96 11.95 -0.46
N TYR A 42 2.07 11.50 0.42
CA TYR A 42 1.97 10.11 0.83
C TYR A 42 0.79 9.47 0.11
N VAL A 43 1.03 8.29 -0.46
CA VAL A 43 -0.02 7.46 -1.07
C VAL A 43 -0.32 6.32 -0.13
N PHE A 44 -1.60 6.11 0.16
CA PHE A 44 -2.06 5.02 1.00
C PHE A 44 -2.97 4.12 0.19
N LEU A 45 -2.62 2.84 0.14
CA LEU A 45 -3.48 1.80 -0.38
C LEU A 45 -4.31 1.25 0.77
N THR A 46 -5.60 1.51 0.71
CA THR A 46 -6.57 1.06 1.71
C THR A 46 -7.24 -0.22 1.26
N ASN A 47 -7.86 -0.91 2.21
CA ASN A 47 -8.66 -2.12 1.95
C ASN A 47 -7.85 -3.29 1.41
N MET A 48 -6.59 -3.43 1.85
CA MET A 48 -5.75 -4.57 1.51
C MET A 48 -6.36 -5.90 1.96
N ASP A 49 -7.19 -5.88 3.02
CA ASP A 49 -7.96 -7.01 3.52
C ASP A 49 -8.95 -7.60 2.51
N LYS A 50 -9.34 -6.82 1.50
CA LYS A 50 -10.24 -7.26 0.44
C LYS A 50 -9.55 -7.95 -0.73
N LEU A 51 -8.21 -7.97 -0.76
CA LEU A 51 -7.49 -8.67 -1.80
C LEU A 51 -7.69 -10.19 -1.65
N PRO A 52 -7.93 -10.93 -2.74
CA PRO A 52 -8.10 -12.37 -2.67
C PRO A 52 -6.87 -13.05 -2.05
N GLY A 53 -7.10 -13.93 -1.08
CA GLY A 53 -6.03 -14.63 -0.36
C GLY A 53 -5.46 -13.88 0.84
N PHE A 54 -5.86 -12.61 1.10
CA PHE A 54 -5.32 -11.83 2.21
C PHE A 54 -5.61 -12.51 3.56
N VAL A 55 -6.84 -12.98 3.78
CA VAL A 55 -7.24 -13.61 5.06
C VAL A 55 -6.52 -14.93 5.28
N GLU A 56 -6.20 -15.66 4.21
CA GLU A 56 -5.43 -16.90 4.25
C GLU A 56 -3.94 -16.64 4.47
N TYR A 57 -3.37 -15.61 3.85
CA TYR A 57 -1.96 -15.25 4.02
C TYR A 57 -1.65 -14.50 5.32
N PHE A 58 -2.46 -13.50 5.68
CA PHE A 58 -2.19 -12.59 6.80
C PHE A 58 -2.62 -13.21 8.12
N ASP A 59 -1.71 -13.30 9.09
CA ASP A 59 -2.02 -13.67 10.47
C ASP A 59 -1.79 -12.45 11.37
N PRO A 60 -2.86 -11.85 11.95
CA PRO A 60 -2.74 -10.69 12.83
C PRO A 60 -1.78 -10.90 14.01
N LYS A 61 -1.63 -12.14 14.50
CA LYS A 61 -0.74 -12.45 15.63
C LYS A 61 0.74 -12.45 15.24
N SER A 62 1.02 -12.59 13.95
CA SER A 62 2.39 -12.57 13.41
C SER A 62 2.86 -11.17 13.03
N PHE A 63 1.96 -10.19 13.03
CA PHE A 63 2.25 -8.83 12.60
C PHE A 63 2.55 -7.95 13.82
N ASP A 64 3.84 -7.76 14.11
CA ASP A 64 4.28 -6.76 15.07
C ASP A 64 4.15 -5.37 14.45
N VAL A 65 3.12 -4.64 14.87
CA VAL A 65 2.76 -3.30 14.40
C VAL A 65 3.87 -2.28 14.71
N THR A 66 4.72 -2.55 15.70
CA THR A 66 5.79 -1.62 16.10
C THR A 66 7.04 -1.73 15.23
N ASN A 67 7.24 -2.84 14.51
CA ASN A 67 8.47 -3.12 13.75
C ASN A 67 8.28 -3.35 12.25
N ASN A 68 7.04 -3.47 11.76
CA ASN A 68 6.79 -3.70 10.34
C ASN A 68 5.77 -2.71 9.79
N ILE A 69 6.25 -1.59 9.23
CA ILE A 69 5.43 -0.77 8.35
C ILE A 69 5.24 -1.57 7.05
N LEU A 70 3.99 -1.88 6.70
CA LEU A 70 3.68 -2.43 5.38
C LEU A 70 3.69 -1.26 4.38
N GLY A 71 4.83 -1.02 3.74
CA GLY A 71 4.97 0.11 2.82
C GLY A 71 6.41 0.39 2.42
N VAL A 72 6.56 1.42 1.61
CA VAL A 72 7.84 1.91 1.09
C VAL A 72 7.93 3.41 1.37
N THR A 73 9.02 3.81 2.02
CA THR A 73 9.35 5.22 2.26
C THR A 73 10.53 5.59 1.38
N LEU A 74 10.37 6.59 0.50
CA LEU A 74 11.49 7.03 -0.34
C LEU A 74 12.62 7.59 0.54
N PRO A 75 13.89 7.46 0.15
CA PRO A 75 14.96 8.11 0.91
C PRO A 75 14.82 9.63 0.83
N SER A 76 15.30 10.32 1.88
CA SER A 76 15.20 11.79 1.97
C SER A 76 16.07 12.50 0.93
N SER A 77 17.11 11.84 0.42
CA SER A 77 17.93 12.30 -0.70
C SER A 77 17.16 12.19 -2.02
N ASN A 78 17.40 13.12 -2.95
CA ASN A 78 16.80 13.06 -4.28
C ASN A 78 17.16 11.74 -4.97
N VAL A 79 16.17 10.85 -5.11
CA VAL A 79 16.25 9.69 -6.00
C VAL A 79 16.09 10.22 -7.42
N SER A 80 17.03 9.89 -8.31
CA SER A 80 16.99 10.32 -9.71
C SER A 80 15.77 9.74 -10.43
N GLU A 81 15.48 8.47 -10.17
CA GLU A 81 14.36 7.71 -10.76
C GLU A 81 13.49 7.11 -9.64
N PRO A 82 12.59 7.93 -9.05
CA PRO A 82 11.76 7.49 -7.93
C PRO A 82 10.81 6.32 -8.23
N LEU A 83 10.37 6.17 -9.48
CA LEU A 83 9.46 5.10 -9.90
C LEU A 83 10.19 3.76 -10.02
N ASP A 84 11.35 3.73 -10.66
CA ASP A 84 12.14 2.51 -10.80
C ASP A 84 12.62 2.02 -9.42
N TRP A 85 13.07 2.95 -8.58
CA TRP A 85 13.39 2.63 -7.19
C TRP A 85 12.19 2.08 -6.42
N LEU A 86 10.99 2.64 -6.62
CA LEU A 86 9.77 2.15 -5.97
C LEU A 86 9.39 0.76 -6.46
N ASP A 87 9.53 0.48 -7.76
CA ASP A 87 9.31 -0.84 -8.34
C ASP A 87 10.24 -1.90 -7.73
N ASP A 88 11.54 -1.59 -7.59
CA ASP A 88 12.49 -2.45 -6.90
C ASP A 88 12.07 -2.75 -5.45
N GLN A 89 11.58 -1.73 -4.72
CA GLN A 89 11.08 -1.94 -3.36
C GLN A 89 9.81 -2.80 -3.34
N PHE A 90 8.89 -2.64 -4.29
CA PHE A 90 7.73 -3.51 -4.41
C PHE A 90 8.13 -4.94 -4.71
N ASN A 91 9.08 -5.17 -5.61
CA ASN A 91 9.62 -6.50 -5.90
C ASN A 91 10.22 -7.16 -4.65
N ASN A 92 10.96 -6.39 -3.83
CA ASN A 92 11.48 -6.88 -2.55
C ASN A 92 10.35 -7.26 -1.57
N ILE A 93 9.29 -6.47 -1.49
CA ILE A 93 8.11 -6.80 -0.65
C ILE A 93 7.42 -8.06 -1.18
N ILE A 94 7.22 -8.18 -2.49
CA ILE A 94 6.61 -9.34 -3.13
C ILE A 94 7.43 -10.61 -2.84
N ASN A 95 8.75 -10.55 -2.97
CA ASN A 95 9.64 -11.67 -2.67
C ASN A 95 9.54 -12.08 -1.19
N ASN A 96 9.57 -11.10 -0.28
CA ASN A 96 9.38 -11.35 1.15
C ASN A 96 8.03 -11.99 1.48
N ILE A 97 6.96 -11.57 0.80
CA ILE A 97 5.63 -12.17 0.94
C ILE A 97 5.70 -13.62 0.44
N ASN A 98 6.25 -13.84 -0.76
CA ASN A 98 6.33 -15.15 -1.40
C ASN A 98 7.09 -16.18 -0.55
N GLU A 99 8.24 -15.80 0.01
CA GLU A 99 9.02 -16.67 0.91
C GLU A 99 8.24 -17.07 2.17
N LYS A 100 7.40 -16.17 2.68
CA LYS A 100 6.61 -16.38 3.91
C LYS A 100 5.32 -17.16 3.67
N VAL A 101 4.83 -17.28 2.44
CA VAL A 101 3.55 -17.95 2.13
C VAL A 101 3.51 -19.38 2.67
N PHE A 102 4.56 -20.18 2.47
CA PHE A 102 4.59 -21.54 2.98
C PHE A 102 4.52 -21.61 4.51
N SER A 103 5.17 -20.66 5.18
CA SER A 103 5.12 -20.56 6.65
C SER A 103 3.74 -20.14 7.15
N SER A 104 3.06 -19.26 6.40
CA SER A 104 1.70 -18.82 6.71
C SER A 104 0.70 -19.98 6.58
N ILE A 105 0.80 -20.75 5.49
CA ILE A 105 -0.02 -21.95 5.24
C ILE A 105 0.13 -22.96 6.38
N ARG A 106 1.37 -23.33 6.75
CA ARG A 106 1.64 -24.32 7.81
C ARG A 106 1.08 -23.90 9.16
N LYS A 107 1.10 -22.60 9.49
CA LYS A 107 0.60 -22.09 10.78
C LYS A 107 -0.91 -22.21 10.93
N LYS A 108 -1.67 -22.17 9.82
CA LYS A 108 -3.14 -22.09 9.87
C LYS A 108 -3.89 -23.43 9.90
N ASN A 109 -3.19 -24.57 9.81
CA ASN A 109 -3.68 -25.95 10.07
C ASN A 109 -5.22 -26.13 10.04
N SER A 110 -5.84 -25.81 8.91
CA SER A 110 -7.27 -26.02 8.71
C SER A 110 -7.50 -26.57 7.32
N ASN A 111 -8.54 -27.39 7.17
CA ASN A 111 -8.95 -28.06 5.92
C ASN A 111 -9.44 -27.08 4.83
N ILE A 112 -9.07 -25.80 4.90
CA ILE A 112 -9.45 -24.74 3.98
C ILE A 112 -8.30 -24.55 3.00
N ASP A 113 -8.50 -25.09 1.79
CA ASP A 113 -7.92 -24.67 0.51
C ASP A 113 -6.64 -23.80 0.59
N ASN A 114 -5.55 -24.40 1.08
CA ASN A 114 -4.24 -23.76 1.34
C ASN A 114 -3.65 -23.03 0.12
N ASN A 115 -4.14 -23.34 -1.09
CA ASN A 115 -3.73 -22.69 -2.33
C ASN A 115 -4.16 -21.22 -2.41
N ARG A 116 -5.17 -20.78 -1.65
CA ARG A 116 -5.66 -19.39 -1.70
C ARG A 116 -4.67 -18.37 -1.15
N ALA A 117 -3.77 -18.77 -0.25
CA ALA A 117 -2.70 -17.88 0.22
C ALA A 117 -1.75 -17.44 -0.92
N PHE A 118 -1.56 -18.27 -1.95
CA PHE A 118 -0.79 -17.90 -3.13
C PHE A 118 -1.50 -16.86 -4.00
N TYR A 119 -2.83 -16.78 -3.93
CA TYR A 119 -3.57 -15.72 -4.61
C TYR A 119 -3.16 -14.36 -4.07
N PHE A 120 -2.89 -14.24 -2.77
CA PHE A 120 -2.45 -12.96 -2.22
C PHE A 120 -1.17 -12.44 -2.87
N VAL A 121 -0.15 -13.28 -3.04
CA VAL A 121 1.11 -12.90 -3.72
C VAL A 121 0.83 -12.38 -5.13
N ARG A 122 -0.01 -13.12 -5.87
CA ARG A 122 -0.35 -12.78 -7.26
C ARG A 122 -1.13 -11.46 -7.34
N TYR A 123 -2.16 -11.30 -6.52
CA TYR A 123 -2.97 -10.08 -6.50
C TYR A 123 -2.20 -8.88 -5.95
N PHE A 124 -1.31 -9.07 -4.98
CA PHE A 124 -0.44 -8.02 -4.49
C PHE A 124 0.58 -7.57 -5.54
N SER A 125 1.14 -8.51 -6.32
CA SER A 125 2.03 -8.17 -7.44
C SER A 125 1.31 -7.35 -8.50
N TYR A 126 0.13 -7.83 -8.94
CA TYR A 126 -0.72 -7.12 -9.88
C TYR A 126 -1.15 -5.73 -9.37
N LEU A 127 -1.42 -5.61 -8.07
CA LEU A 127 -1.73 -4.33 -7.44
C LEU A 127 -0.55 -3.36 -7.51
N CYS A 128 0.68 -3.82 -7.27
CA CYS A 128 1.89 -2.99 -7.36
C CYS A 128 2.13 -2.50 -8.79
N GLU A 129 1.95 -3.37 -9.79
CA GLU A 129 2.03 -2.99 -11.21
C GLU A 129 1.02 -1.88 -11.56
N LYS A 130 -0.24 -2.10 -11.16
CA LYS A 130 -1.30 -1.10 -11.37
C LYS A 130 -0.98 0.21 -10.67
N LEU A 131 -0.50 0.14 -9.43
CA LEU A 131 -0.12 1.31 -8.65
C LEU A 131 1.00 2.09 -9.33
N ASN A 132 2.05 1.43 -9.81
CA ASN A 132 3.15 2.09 -10.52
C ASN A 132 2.64 2.83 -11.78
N SER A 133 1.73 2.21 -12.54
CA SER A 133 1.08 2.89 -13.67
C SER A 133 0.29 4.14 -13.24
N VAL A 134 -0.44 4.08 -12.12
CA VAL A 134 -1.15 5.26 -11.58
C VAL A 134 -0.19 6.36 -11.18
N LEU A 135 0.90 6.00 -10.47
CA LEU A 135 1.86 6.97 -9.98
C LEU A 135 2.60 7.64 -11.13
N ALA A 136 2.98 6.87 -12.17
CA ALA A 136 3.57 7.41 -13.39
C ALA A 136 2.68 8.48 -14.02
N ASP A 137 1.43 8.15 -14.30
CA ASP A 137 0.47 9.03 -14.98
C ASP A 137 0.03 10.24 -14.09
N ALA A 138 -0.25 10.01 -12.81
CA ALA A 138 -0.78 11.04 -11.92
C ALA A 138 0.29 11.96 -11.33
N ILE A 139 1.51 11.47 -11.11
CA ILE A 139 2.57 12.17 -10.36
C ILE A 139 3.78 12.49 -11.21
N TYR A 140 4.20 11.67 -12.18
CA TYR A 140 5.50 11.89 -12.85
C TYR A 140 5.39 12.44 -14.28
N GLU A 141 4.31 12.12 -15.00
CA GLU A 141 4.07 12.68 -16.35
C GLU A 141 3.56 14.13 -16.32
N ASN A 142 3.20 14.66 -15.15
CA ASN A 142 2.63 16.01 -15.03
C ASN A 142 3.68 17.07 -14.67
N ASN A 143 3.74 18.17 -15.44
CA ASN A 143 4.73 19.24 -15.17
C ASN A 143 4.49 19.97 -13.83
N TYR A 144 3.27 19.92 -13.28
CA TYR A 144 2.92 20.55 -12.00
C TYR A 144 3.41 19.76 -10.78
N THR A 145 3.63 18.46 -10.92
CA THR A 145 4.01 17.54 -9.83
C THR A 145 5.52 17.43 -9.66
N LYS A 146 6.34 17.92 -10.59
CA LYS A 146 7.80 18.07 -10.41
C LYS A 146 8.17 18.91 -9.17
N SER A 147 7.29 19.81 -8.74
CA SER A 147 7.46 20.61 -7.53
C SER A 147 6.88 19.97 -6.26
N LEU A 148 6.19 18.82 -6.39
CA LEU A 148 5.58 18.10 -5.29
C LEU A 148 6.49 16.93 -4.90
N TYR A 149 6.64 16.71 -3.59
CA TYR A 149 7.63 15.78 -3.06
C TYR A 149 6.97 14.44 -2.73
N PHE A 150 7.07 13.44 -3.62
CA PHE A 150 6.55 12.10 -3.32
C PHE A 150 7.37 11.42 -2.23
N ARG A 151 6.72 11.03 -1.12
CA ARG A 151 7.43 10.56 0.09
C ARG A 151 7.36 9.05 0.28
N GLY A 152 6.32 8.40 -0.23
CA GLY A 152 6.17 6.95 -0.09
C GLY A 152 4.75 6.43 -0.28
N VAL A 153 4.68 5.11 -0.26
CA VAL A 153 3.46 4.30 -0.39
C VAL A 153 3.28 3.47 0.87
N TYR A 154 2.06 3.43 1.41
CA TYR A 154 1.75 2.67 2.62
C TYR A 154 0.50 1.83 2.40
N PHE A 155 0.55 0.60 2.84
CA PHE A 155 -0.53 -0.37 2.70
C PHE A 155 -1.28 -0.49 4.02
N THR A 156 -2.59 -0.42 3.97
CA THR A 156 -3.46 -0.46 5.15
C THR A 156 -4.57 -1.48 4.94
N ALA A 157 -4.76 -2.32 5.96
CA ALA A 157 -5.81 -3.33 6.00
C ALA A 157 -6.65 -3.11 7.25
N ILE A 158 -7.94 -3.45 7.18
CA ILE A 158 -8.75 -3.56 8.38
C ILE A 158 -8.40 -4.90 9.03
N SER A 159 -7.77 -4.85 10.21
CA SER A 159 -7.61 -6.05 11.04
C SER A 159 -8.82 -6.15 11.96
N THR A 160 -9.71 -7.12 11.70
CA THR A 160 -10.77 -7.46 12.66
C THR A 160 -10.16 -8.22 13.82
N ASN A 161 -9.44 -7.51 14.70
CA ASN A 161 -9.16 -8.03 16.03
C ASN A 161 -10.52 -8.16 16.71
N LYS A 162 -10.98 -9.39 16.98
CA LYS A 162 -11.97 -9.60 18.03
C LYS A 162 -11.40 -8.92 19.27
N ILE A 163 -12.10 -7.88 19.70
CA ILE A 163 -11.81 -6.98 20.81
C ILE A 163 -11.03 -7.72 21.89
N HIS A 164 -9.72 -7.47 21.97
CA HIS A 164 -9.07 -7.58 23.28
C HIS A 164 -9.73 -6.50 24.12
N HIS A 165 -10.44 -6.91 25.17
CA HIS A 165 -10.84 -6.00 26.23
C HIS A 165 -9.62 -5.13 26.56
N PHE A 166 -9.72 -3.82 26.27
CA PHE A 166 -8.78 -2.85 26.80
C PHE A 166 -8.99 -2.88 28.32
N ASP A 167 -8.20 -3.72 29.00
CA ASP A 167 -8.10 -3.65 30.44
C ASP A 167 -7.45 -2.32 30.76
N LYS A 168 -8.23 -1.48 31.44
CA LYS A 168 -7.93 -0.10 31.76
C LYS A 168 -6.91 -0.06 32.90
N ALA A 169 -5.67 -0.48 32.65
CA ALA A 169 -4.60 -0.40 33.63
C ALA A 169 -3.21 -0.40 32.98
N ARG A 170 -2.79 0.78 32.52
CA ARG A 170 -1.50 1.43 32.82
C ARG A 170 -1.19 2.45 31.73
N SER A 171 -1.45 3.71 32.08
CA SER A 171 -0.80 4.86 31.49
C SER A 171 0.66 4.83 31.87
N ASP A 172 1.57 4.56 30.94
CA ASP A 172 2.94 5.02 31.06
C ASP A 172 3.36 5.59 29.70
N VAL A 173 3.50 6.91 29.71
CA VAL A 173 4.05 7.73 28.63
C VAL A 173 5.56 7.49 28.63
N TYR A 174 6.12 7.12 27.48
CA TYR A 174 7.55 7.24 27.24
C TYR A 174 7.78 8.23 26.10
N PHE A 175 8.71 9.16 26.36
CA PHE A 175 9.19 10.20 25.46
C PHE A 175 9.86 9.63 24.21
#